data_AF-A0A3A4UNK4-F1
#
_entry.id   AF-A0A3A4UNK4-F1
#
_cell.length_a   1.000
_cell.length_b   1.000
_cell.length_c   1.000
_cell.angle_alpha   90.00
_cell.angle_beta   90.00
_cell.angle_gamma   90.00
#
_symmetry.space_group_name_H-M   'P 1'
#
loop_
_entity.id
_entity.type
_entity.pdbx_description
1 polymer ?
#
loop_
_entity_poly.entity_id
_entity_poly.type
_entity_poly.pdbx_seq_one_letter_code
_entity_poly.pdbx_strand_id
1 'polypeptide(L)'
;GELVGGKKIKYADIAGFCKSAKLDEVRKHEFILTPGRYVGTEAEEEDTEPFDQKMKRLVTELAKQMEEGKRLDAEIKKNLKGIGYGF
;
A
#
# COMPACT_ATOMS: atom_id res chain seq x y z
N GLY A 1 -21.33 22.42 -13.71
CA GLY A 1 -21.80 21.18 -13.08
C GLY A 1 -22.22 20.27 -14.20
N GLU A 2 -21.39 19.28 -14.50
CA GLU A 2 -21.57 18.43 -15.67
C GLU A 2 -22.55 17.29 -15.36
N LEU A 3 -23.31 16.90 -16.37
CA LEU A 3 -24.23 15.77 -16.32
C LEU A 3 -23.49 14.55 -16.88
N VAL A 4 -23.25 13.54 -16.04
CA VAL A 4 -22.78 12.21 -16.48
C VAL A 4 -23.93 11.23 -16.26
N GLY A 5 -24.45 10.64 -17.34
CA GLY A 5 -25.57 9.70 -17.27
C GLY A 5 -26.88 10.28 -16.70
N GLY A 6 -27.15 11.58 -16.91
CA GLY A 6 -28.35 12.25 -16.39
C GLY A 6 -28.29 12.65 -14.91
N LYS A 7 -27.19 12.37 -14.21
CA LYS A 7 -26.94 12.81 -12.83
C LYS A 7 -26.06 14.05 -12.80
N LYS A 8 -26.47 15.07 -12.03
CA LYS A 8 -25.69 16.27 -11.77
C LYS A 8 -24.60 15.94 -10.76
N ILE A 9 -23.36 15.78 -11.22
CA ILE A 9 -22.20 15.53 -10.36
C ILE A 9 -21.50 16.87 -10.11
N LYS A 10 -21.17 17.16 -8.85
CA LYS A 10 -20.33 18.31 -8.48
C LYS A 10 -18.89 17.81 -8.40
N TYR A 11 -17.98 18.57 -9.02
CA TYR A 11 -16.56 18.32 -8.88
C TYR A 11 -16.12 18.49 -7.42
N ALA A 12 -15.20 17.62 -6.99
CA ALA A 12 -14.53 17.69 -5.71
C ALA A 12 -13.07 17.25 -5.91
N ASP A 13 -12.15 17.89 -5.19
CA ASP A 13 -10.77 17.42 -5.10
C ASP A 13 -10.75 16.11 -4.30
N ILE A 14 -9.96 15.14 -4.77
CA ILE A 14 -9.79 13.82 -4.14
C ILE A 14 -8.28 13.59 -3.99
N ALA A 15 -7.82 13.44 -2.75
CA ALA A 15 -6.41 13.23 -2.45
C ALA A 15 -5.88 11.98 -3.16
N GLY A 16 -4.69 12.07 -3.76
CA GLY A 16 -4.11 11.00 -4.57
C GLY A 16 -4.73 10.81 -5.97
N PHE A 17 -5.82 11.51 -6.31
CA PHE A 17 -6.56 11.27 -7.56
C PHE A 17 -6.75 12.53 -8.41
N CYS A 18 -7.40 13.58 -7.89
CA CYS A 18 -7.67 14.79 -8.67
C CYS A 18 -7.67 16.05 -7.79
N LYS A 19 -7.20 17.16 -8.35
CA LYS A 19 -7.25 18.47 -7.69
C LYS A 19 -7.38 19.60 -8.71
N SER A 20 -8.20 20.59 -8.39
CA SER A 20 -8.26 21.86 -9.08
C SER A 20 -7.29 22.86 -8.43
N ALA A 21 -6.15 23.09 -9.08
CA ALA A 21 -5.15 24.04 -8.61
C ALA A 21 -5.37 25.43 -9.22
N LYS A 22 -5.20 26.50 -8.42
CA LYS A 22 -5.21 27.87 -8.94
C LYS A 22 -3.93 28.17 -9.70
N LEU A 23 -3.98 29.12 -10.65
CA LEU A 23 -2.80 29.58 -11.39
C LEU A 23 -1.64 30.02 -10.49
N ASP A 24 -1.91 30.65 -9.34
CA ASP A 24 -0.86 31.07 -8.40
C ASP A 24 -0.14 29.88 -7.74
N GLU A 25 -0.84 28.76 -7.51
CA GLU A 25 -0.24 27.53 -7.01
C GLU A 25 0.66 26.90 -8.07
N VAL A 26 0.19 26.85 -9.32
CA VAL A 26 0.98 26.38 -10.47
C VAL A 26 2.25 27.23 -10.66
N ARG A 27 2.15 28.56 -10.51
CA ARG A 27 3.30 29.48 -10.55
C ARG A 27 4.31 29.19 -9.45
N LYS A 28 3.87 28.94 -8.22
CA LYS A 28 4.76 28.58 -7.09
C LYS A 28 5.53 27.28 -7.34
N HIS A 29 4.96 26.38 -8.14
CA HIS A 29 5.59 25.13 -8.56
C HIS A 29 6.33 25.23 -9.90
N GLU A 30 6.73 26.45 -10.29
CA GLU A 30 7.49 26.74 -11.52
C GLU A 30 6.81 26.18 -12.79
N PHE A 31 5.46 26.16 -12.77
CA PHE A 31 4.63 25.60 -13.84
C PHE A 31 4.82 24.11 -14.09
N ILE A 32 5.46 23.36 -13.19
CA ILE A 32 5.61 21.92 -13.31
C ILE A 32 4.29 21.25 -12.92
N LEU A 33 3.63 20.58 -13.88
CA LEU A 33 2.28 20.00 -13.74
C LEU A 33 2.26 18.51 -13.35
N THR A 34 3.35 17.98 -12.80
CA THR A 34 3.40 16.58 -12.35
C THR A 34 2.31 16.35 -11.28
N PRO A 35 1.32 15.45 -11.49
CA PRO A 35 0.14 15.33 -10.64
C PRO A 35 0.46 15.18 -9.15
N GLY A 36 1.48 14.39 -8.80
CA GLY A 36 1.91 14.17 -7.41
C GLY A 36 2.31 15.44 -6.64
N ARG A 37 2.62 16.54 -7.33
CA ARG A 37 2.91 17.84 -6.71
C ARG A 37 1.64 18.59 -6.26
N TYR A 38 0.46 18.18 -6.74
CA TYR A 38 -0.81 18.84 -6.49
C TYR A 38 -1.80 17.94 -5.76
N VAL A 39 -1.96 16.68 -6.18
CA VAL A 39 -3.04 15.80 -5.70
C VAL A 39 -2.81 15.26 -4.29
N GLY A 40 -1.61 15.42 -3.71
CA GLY A 40 -1.26 14.84 -2.41
C GLY A 40 -1.33 13.31 -2.44
N THR A 41 -1.38 12.69 -1.26
CA THR A 41 -1.63 11.26 -1.08
C THR A 41 -2.96 11.08 -0.36
N GLU A 42 -3.65 9.97 -0.65
CA GLU A 42 -4.77 9.55 0.19
C GLU A 42 -4.30 9.48 1.64
N ALA A 43 -5.16 9.88 2.58
CA ALA A 43 -4.84 9.76 3.98
C ALA A 43 -4.64 8.26 4.27
N GLU A 44 -3.40 7.87 4.55
CA GLU A 44 -3.13 6.55 5.07
C GLU A 44 -3.82 6.45 6.43
N GLU A 45 -4.45 5.31 6.72
CA GLU A 45 -4.89 5.04 8.08
C GLU A 45 -3.66 5.18 8.99
N GLU A 46 -3.67 6.19 9.86
CA GLU A 46 -2.57 6.40 10.79
C GLU A 46 -2.41 5.13 11.63
N ASP A 47 -1.25 4.51 11.52
CA ASP A 47 -0.90 3.41 12.40
C ASP A 47 -0.70 3.99 13.80
N THR A 48 -1.74 3.85 14.61
CA THR A 48 -1.75 4.30 16.00
C THR A 48 -0.94 3.39 16.93
N GLU A 49 -0.45 2.24 16.44
CA GLU A 49 0.39 1.33 17.23
C GLU A 49 1.77 1.99 17.50
N PRO A 50 2.19 2.13 18.78
CA PRO A 50 3.53 2.63 19.08
C PRO A 50 4.60 1.77 18.41
N PHE A 51 5.62 2.40 17.84
CA PHE A 51 6.67 1.72 17.05
C PHE A 51 7.23 0.47 17.76
N ASP A 52 7.55 0.57 19.04
CA ASP A 52 8.10 -0.55 19.82
C ASP A 52 7.12 -1.73 19.95
N GLN A 53 5.82 -1.44 20.10
CA GLN A 53 4.78 -2.47 20.16
C GLN A 53 4.62 -3.16 18.81
N LYS A 54 4.56 -2.35 17.73
CA LYS A 54 4.49 -2.83 16.35
C LYS A 54 5.67 -3.73 16.01
N MET A 55 6.89 -3.28 16.29
CA MET A 55 8.09 -4.05 16.01
C MET A 55 8.14 -5.35 16.81
N LYS A 56 7.75 -5.32 18.09
CA LYS A 56 7.68 -6.54 18.91
C LYS A 56 6.68 -7.56 18.33
N ARG A 57 5.50 -7.10 17.90
CA ARG A 57 4.48 -7.95 17.27
C ARG A 57 4.97 -8.53 15.95
N LEU A 58 5.45 -7.67 15.04
CA LEU A 58 5.91 -8.07 13.72
C LEU A 58 7.10 -9.04 13.77
N VAL A 59 8.08 -8.81 14.64
CA VAL A 59 9.23 -9.71 14.79
C VAL A 59 8.80 -11.06 15.38
N THR A 60 7.86 -11.07 16.33
CA THR A 60 7.32 -12.32 16.89
C THR A 60 6.58 -13.12 15.82
N GLU A 61 5.77 -12.45 15.01
CA GLU A 61 5.03 -13.08 13.91
C GLU A 61 5.97 -13.61 12.83
N LEU A 62 6.97 -12.82 12.42
CA LEU A 62 7.98 -13.24 11.46
C LEU A 62 8.75 -14.47 11.97
N ALA A 63 9.18 -14.49 13.23
CA ALA A 63 9.86 -15.63 13.82
C ALA A 63 9.01 -16.91 13.77
N LYS A 64 7.71 -16.80 14.06
CA LYS A 64 6.76 -17.91 13.96
C LYS A 64 6.63 -18.41 12.52
N GLN A 65 6.50 -17.51 11.56
CA GLN A 65 6.39 -17.85 10.14
C GLN A 65 7.66 -18.52 9.61
N MET A 66 8.84 -18.06 10.05
CA MET A 66 10.11 -18.68 9.68
C MET A 66 10.22 -20.11 10.22
N GLU A 67 9.77 -20.36 11.45
CA GLU A 67 9.80 -21.70 12.02
C GLU A 67 8.80 -22.65 11.32
N GLU A 68 7.61 -22.15 11.01
CA GLU A 68 6.65 -22.90 10.21
C GLU A 68 7.18 -23.20 8.80
N GLY A 69 7.88 -22.26 8.18
CA GLY A 69 8.55 -22.45 6.90
C GLY A 69 9.56 -23.60 6.94
N LYS A 70 10.42 -23.65 7.97
CA LYS A 70 11.36 -24.77 8.15
C LYS A 70 10.65 -26.11 8.34
N ARG A 71 9.55 -26.13 9.10
CA ARG A 71 8.76 -27.34 9.32
C ARG A 71 8.19 -27.86 7.99
N LEU A 72 7.61 -26.96 7.20
CA LEU A 72 7.06 -27.29 5.89
C LEU A 72 8.15 -27.74 4.91
N ASP A 73 9.31 -27.09 4.89
CA ASP A 73 10.45 -27.49 4.07
C ASP A 73 10.92 -28.92 4.40
N ALA A 74 10.98 -29.27 5.69
CA ALA A 74 11.34 -30.61 6.13
C ALA A 74 10.28 -31.65 5.68
N GLU A 75 9.01 -31.29 5.78
CA GLU A 75 7.89 -32.14 5.34
C GLU A 75 7.90 -32.36 3.82
N ILE A 76 8.13 -31.30 3.03
CA ILE A 76 8.28 -31.37 1.58
C ILE A 76 9.44 -32.30 1.20
N LYS A 77 10.61 -32.13 1.83
CA LYS A 77 11.78 -33.00 1.58
C LYS A 77 11.50 -34.46 1.90
N LYS A 78 10.80 -34.73 3.01
CA LYS A 78 10.38 -36.08 3.38
C LYS A 78 9.45 -36.68 2.33
N ASN A 79 8.46 -35.92 1.87
CA ASN A 79 7.50 -36.38 0.88
C ASN A 79 8.18 -36.65 -0.48
N LEU A 80 9.09 -35.77 -0.92
CA LEU A 80 9.87 -35.96 -2.15
C LEU A 80 10.76 -37.21 -2.08
N LYS A 81 11.39 -37.50 -0.93
CA LYS A 81 12.11 -38.76 -0.70
C LYS A 81 11.19 -39.97 -0.86
N GLY A 82 9.96 -39.89 -0.35
CA GLY A 82 8.97 -40.98 -0.45
C GLY A 82 8.53 -41.31 -1.88
N ILE A 83 8.65 -40.37 -2.82
CA ILE A 83 8.28 -40.55 -4.23
C ILE A 83 9.49 -40.64 -5.18
N GLY A 84 10.72 -40.77 -4.63
CA GLY A 84 11.93 -41.00 -5.43
C GLY A 84 12.62 -39.75 -6.00
N TYR A 85 12.20 -38.53 -5.60
CA TYR A 85 12.77 -37.26 -6.05
C TYR A 85 13.42 -36.45 -4.91
N GLY A 86 13.78 -37.11 -3.82
CA GLY A 86 14.33 -36.46 -2.63
C GLY A 86 15.75 -35.92 -2.80
N PHE A 87 16.03 -34.85 -2.06
CA PHE A 87 17.37 -34.26 -1.87
C PHE A 87 17.65 -34.03 -0.38
#